data_AF-A0A938F4L3-F1
#
_entry.id   AF-A0A938F4L3-F1
#
_cell.length_a   1.000
_cell.length_b   1.000
_cell.length_c   1.000
_cell.angle_alpha   90.00
_cell.angle_beta   90.00
_cell.angle_gamma   90.00
#
_symmetry.space_group_name_H-M   'P 1'
#
loop_
_entity.id
_entity.type
_entity.pdbx_description
1 polymer ?
#
loop_
_entity_poly.entity_id
_entity_poly.type
_entity_poly.pdbx_seq_one_letter_code
_entity_poly.pdbx_strand_id
1 'polypeptide(L)'
;MILKIVYIIISAVVLIGFIYLIFGLYLYFNQSKYVYFPIKKLLSTPSDYGMDYEDIFFVTSDGIKLNGWYIEQKEQIEQKEQIDKIEQK
;
A
#
# COMPACT_ATOMS: atom_id res chain seq x y z
N MET A 1 31.88 -28.60 37.93
CA MET A 1 32.02 -27.25 37.30
C MET A 1 31.55 -27.26 35.86
N ILE A 2 32.06 -28.18 35.02
CA ILE A 2 31.73 -28.29 33.58
C ILE A 2 30.23 -28.53 33.32
N LEU A 3 29.59 -29.49 34.02
CA LEU A 3 28.17 -29.79 33.82
C LEU A 3 27.23 -28.60 34.10
N LYS A 4 27.59 -27.76 35.10
CA LYS A 4 26.86 -26.53 35.43
C LYS A 4 27.00 -25.48 34.32
N ILE A 5 28.21 -25.33 33.77
CA ILE A 5 28.49 -24.42 32.65
C ILE A 5 27.71 -24.83 31.41
N VAL A 6 27.69 -26.13 31.08
CA VAL A 6 26.92 -26.67 29.95
C VAL A 6 25.41 -26.40 30.12
N TYR A 7 24.87 -26.61 31.32
CA TYR A 7 23.47 -26.32 31.60
C TYR A 7 23.13 -24.83 31.43
N ILE A 8 24.01 -23.94 31.90
CA ILE A 8 23.84 -22.49 31.74
C ILE A 8 23.83 -22.10 30.26
N ILE A 9 24.75 -22.65 29.46
CA ILE A 9 24.80 -22.36 28.02
C ILE A 9 23.52 -22.85 27.31
N ILE A 10 23.07 -24.07 27.59
CA ILE A 10 21.83 -24.61 27.02
C ILE A 10 20.64 -23.73 27.41
N SER A 11 20.52 -23.34 28.68
CA SER A 11 19.43 -22.46 29.12
C SER A 11 19.45 -21.09 28.43
N ALA A 12 20.64 -20.53 28.17
CA ALA A 12 20.78 -19.26 27.48
C ALA A 12 20.35 -19.38 26.01
N VAL A 13 20.74 -20.45 25.32
CA VAL A 13 20.33 -20.71 23.93
C VAL A 13 18.82 -20.91 23.83
N VAL A 14 18.23 -21.69 24.74
CA VAL A 14 16.77 -21.89 24.79
C VAL A 14 16.04 -20.57 25.05
N LEU A 15 16.55 -19.75 25.97
CA LEU A 15 15.97 -18.44 26.28
C LEU A 15 16.00 -17.51 25.05
N ILE A 16 17.13 -17.46 24.33
CA ILE A 16 17.26 -16.67 23.10
C ILE A 16 16.27 -17.15 22.04
N GLY A 17 16.14 -18.47 21.86
CA GLY A 17 15.16 -19.05 20.94
C GLY A 17 13.73 -18.66 21.28
N PHE A 18 13.37 -18.69 22.58
CA PHE A 18 12.06 -18.25 23.05
C PHE A 18 11.81 -16.75 22.79
N ILE A 19 12.79 -15.89 23.06
CA ILE A 19 12.70 -14.46 22.79
C ILE A 19 12.47 -14.21 21.29
N TYR A 20 13.22 -14.90 20.43
CA TYR A 20 13.07 -14.80 18.99
C TYR A 20 11.67 -15.23 18.52
N LEU A 21 11.16 -16.34 19.07
CA LEU A 21 9.82 -16.83 18.74
C LEU A 21 8.73 -15.84 19.17
N ILE A 22 8.82 -15.29 20.39
CA ILE A 22 7.88 -14.28 20.89
C ILE A 22 7.93 -13.02 20.00
N PHE A 23 9.13 -12.58 19.63
CA PHE A 23 9.30 -11.43 18.74
C PHE A 23 8.71 -11.68 17.35
N GLY A 24 8.92 -12.86 16.77
CA GLY A 24 8.33 -13.27 15.50
C GLY A 24 6.80 -13.28 15.55
N LEU A 25 6.21 -13.83 16.61
CA LEU A 25 4.76 -13.80 16.82
C LEU A 25 4.24 -12.35 16.96
N TYR A 26 4.94 -11.51 17.72
CA TYR A 26 4.58 -10.11 17.87
C TYR A 26 4.52 -9.38 16.51
N LEU A 27 5.52 -9.60 15.65
CA LEU A 27 5.54 -9.02 14.30
C LEU A 27 4.42 -9.57 13.41
N TYR A 28 4.18 -10.89 13.45
CA TYR A 28 3.11 -11.52 12.67
C TYR A 28 1.74 -10.94 13.00
N PHE A 29 1.42 -10.79 14.28
CA PHE A 29 0.13 -10.20 14.70
C PHE A 29 0.02 -8.70 14.42
N ASN A 30 1.14 -7.97 14.33
CA ASN A 30 1.15 -6.53 14.05
C ASN A 30 1.39 -6.20 12.56
N GLN A 31 1.45 -7.19 11.67
CA GLN A 31 1.75 -6.99 10.25
C GLN A 31 0.85 -5.94 9.58
N SER A 32 -0.45 -5.91 9.91
CA SER A 32 -1.41 -4.95 9.35
C SER A 32 -1.08 -3.49 9.66
N LYS A 33 -0.42 -3.22 10.79
CA LYS A 33 -0.04 -1.86 11.21
C LYS A 33 1.22 -1.35 10.50
N TYR A 34 2.01 -2.23 9.89
CA TYR A 34 3.26 -1.86 9.22
C TYR A 34 3.08 -1.53 7.73
N VAL A 35 1.92 -1.87 7.13
CA VAL A 35 1.63 -1.61 5.72
C VAL A 35 0.93 -0.26 5.52
N TYR A 36 0.11 0.17 6.48
CA TYR A 36 -0.64 1.41 6.36
C TYR A 36 0.16 2.62 6.86
N PHE A 37 0.60 3.47 5.93
CA PHE A 37 1.29 4.72 6.22
C PHE A 37 0.43 5.91 5.73
N PRO A 38 -0.54 6.39 6.54
CA PRO A 38 -1.40 7.49 6.13
C PRO A 38 -0.60 8.79 6.08
N ILE A 39 -0.28 9.25 4.87
CA ILE A 39 0.30 10.58 4.65
C ILE A 39 -0.86 11.57 4.58
N LYS A 40 -0.95 12.46 5.58
CA LYS A 40 -2.00 13.51 5.63
C LYS A 40 -1.84 14.57 4.55
N LYS A 41 -0.62 14.76 4.03
CA LYS A 41 -0.33 15.81 3.07
C LYS A 41 -0.57 15.29 1.65
N LEU A 42 -1.47 15.93 0.94
CA LEU A 42 -1.66 15.74 -0.50
C LEU A 42 -0.39 16.27 -1.19
N LEU A 43 0.41 15.36 -1.76
CA LEU A 43 1.71 15.71 -2.36
C LEU A 43 1.59 16.19 -3.81
N SER A 44 0.53 15.79 -4.51
CA SER A 44 0.31 16.12 -5.91
C SER A 44 -1.16 15.91 -6.27
N THR A 45 -1.61 16.54 -7.35
CA THR A 45 -2.94 16.42 -7.97
C THR A 45 -2.79 15.93 -9.42
N PRO A 46 -3.85 15.38 -10.05
CA PRO A 46 -3.78 14.99 -11.47
C PRO A 46 -3.43 16.16 -12.40
N SER A 47 -3.79 17.39 -12.04
CA SER A 47 -3.41 18.60 -12.78
C SER A 47 -1.89 18.81 -12.85
N ASP A 48 -1.11 18.36 -11.85
CA ASP A 48 0.36 18.43 -11.89
C ASP A 48 0.95 17.56 -13.01
N TYR A 49 0.16 16.61 -13.51
CA TYR A 49 0.49 15.72 -14.62
C TYR A 49 -0.28 16.08 -15.91
N GLY A 50 -0.94 17.24 -15.96
CA GLY A 50 -1.69 17.71 -17.13
C GLY A 50 -3.02 16.99 -17.37
N MET A 51 -3.58 16.33 -16.35
CA MET A 51 -4.89 15.69 -16.44
C MET A 51 -5.98 16.60 -15.86
N ASP A 52 -7.03 16.84 -16.65
CA ASP A 52 -8.27 17.42 -16.16
C ASP A 52 -8.96 16.40 -15.24
N TYR A 53 -9.46 16.86 -14.09
CA TYR A 53 -10.13 16.00 -13.12
C TYR A 53 -11.21 16.77 -12.35
N GLU A 54 -12.16 16.03 -11.79
CA GLU A 54 -13.18 16.56 -10.89
C GLU A 54 -13.01 15.98 -9.48
N ASP A 55 -13.07 16.82 -8.45
CA ASP A 55 -13.10 16.37 -7.06
C ASP A 55 -14.46 15.74 -6.72
N ILE A 56 -14.45 14.46 -6.37
CA ILE A 56 -15.65 13.72 -5.97
C ILE A 56 -15.59 13.34 -4.49
N PHE A 57 -16.76 13.32 -3.86
CA PHE A 57 -16.92 12.84 -2.49
C PHE A 57 -18.02 11.79 -2.45
N PHE A 58 -17.74 10.67 -1.77
CA PHE A 58 -18.73 9.62 -1.56
C PHE A 58 -18.69 9.12 -0.13
N VAL A 59 -19.83 8.62 0.34
CA VAL A 59 -19.98 8.11 1.70
C VAL A 59 -20.08 6.60 1.61
N THR A 60 -19.19 5.91 2.33
CA THR A 60 -19.19 4.46 2.43
C THR A 60 -20.40 3.98 3.24
N SER A 61 -20.72 2.68 3.17
CA SER A 61 -21.85 2.09 3.91
C SER A 61 -21.73 2.23 5.43
N ASP A 62 -20.51 2.38 5.95
CA ASP A 62 -20.20 2.63 7.36
C ASP A 62 -20.10 4.13 7.71
N GLY A 63 -20.48 5.03 6.79
CA GLY A 63 -20.61 6.47 7.05
C GLY A 63 -19.33 7.28 6.91
N ILE A 64 -18.25 6.69 6.35
CA ILE A 64 -16.98 7.39 6.14
C ILE A 64 -17.07 8.21 4.85
N LYS A 65 -16.82 9.53 4.95
CA LYS A 65 -16.70 10.42 3.79
C LYS A 65 -15.32 10.29 3.17
N LEU A 66 -15.26 9.76 1.95
CA LEU A 66 -14.05 9.63 1.15
C LEU A 66 -14.00 10.72 0.08
N ASN A 67 -12.80 11.22 -0.20
CA ASN A 67 -12.51 12.14 -1.30
C ASN A 67 -11.70 11.41 -2.38
N GLY A 68 -11.89 11.79 -3.64
CA GLY A 68 -11.15 11.24 -4.77
C GLY A 68 -11.23 12.13 -6.00
N TRP A 69 -10.53 11.74 -7.05
CA TRP A 69 -10.55 12.43 -8.34
C TRP A 69 -11.21 11.56 -9.39
N TYR A 70 -12.17 12.14 -10.11
CA TYR A 70 -12.75 11.58 -11.31
C TYR A 70 -12.02 12.14 -12.53
N ILE A 71 -11.46 11.27 -13.37
CA ILE A 71 -10.76 11.65 -14.60
C ILE A 71 -11.59 11.11 -15.75
N GLU A 72 -12.14 12.02 -16.57
CA GLU A 72 -12.90 11.65 -17.75
C GLU A 72 -11.96 11.13 -18.84
N GLN A 73 -12.31 9.99 -19.45
CA GLN A 73 -11.58 9.50 -20.60
C GLN A 73 -12.00 10.33 -21.82
N LYS A 74 -11.13 11.24 -22.29
CA LYS A 74 -11.30 11.85 -23.61
C LYS A 74 -11.16 10.72 -24.64
N GLU A 75 -12.28 10.28 -25.18
CA GLU A 75 -12.35 9.26 -26.22
C GLU A 75 -11.40 9.66 -27.36
N GLN A 76 -10.49 8.77 -27.77
CA GLN A 76 -9.50 9.03 -28.82
C GLN A 76 -10.16 9.04 -30.21
N ILE A 77 -11.14 9.91 -30.41
CA ILE A 77 -11.89 10.05 -31.66
C ILE A 77 -10.97 10.63 -32.76
N GLU A 78 -10.00 11.47 -32.39
CA GLU A 78 -9.07 12.09 -33.35
C GLU A 78 -8.12 11.10 -34.05
N GLN A 79 -7.70 10.03 -33.37
CA GLN A 79 -6.80 9.02 -33.97
C GLN A 79 -7.59 8.05 -34.87
N LYS A 80 -8.83 7.72 -34.49
CA LYS A 80 -9.72 6.88 -35.31
C LYS A 80 -10.10 7.56 -36.62
N GLU A 81 -10.44 8.85 -36.60
CA GLU A 81 -10.74 9.59 -37.83
C GLU A 81 -9.53 9.71 -38.79
N GLN A 82 -8.30 9.73 -38.27
CA GLN A 82 -7.10 9.70 -39.11
C GLN A 82 -6.81 8.31 -39.68
N ILE A 83 -7.03 7.24 -38.89
CA ILE A 83 -6.86 5.86 -39.35
C ILE A 83 -7.92 5.50 -40.40
N ASP A 84 -9.17 5.90 -40.19
CA ASP A 84 -10.27 5.68 -41.14
C ASP A 84 -10.02 6.43 -42.48
N LYS A 85 -9.37 7.61 -42.44
CA LYS A 85 -8.94 8.34 -43.64
C LYS A 85 -7.75 7.69 -44.36
N ILE A 86 -6.93 6.91 -43.66
CA ILE A 86 -5.80 6.16 -44.24
C ILE A 86 -6.28 4.85 -44.86
N GLU A 87 -7.26 4.16 -44.27
CA GLU A 87 -7.80 2.90 -44.80
C GLU A 87 -8.71 3.08 -46.03
N GLN A 88 -9.32 4.26 -46.21
CA GLN A 88 -10.15 4.58 -47.38
C GLN A 88 -9.36 5.10 -48.60
N LYS A 89 -8.03 5.00 -48.61
CA LYS A 89 -7.17 5.40 -49.73
C LYS A 89 -6.34 4.22 -50.24
#